data_AF-A0A5P1EY33-F1
#
_entry.id   AF-A0A5P1EY33-F1
#
_cell.length_a   1.000
_cell.length_b   1.000
_cell.length_c   1.000
_cell.angle_alpha   90.00
_cell.angle_beta   90.00
_cell.angle_gamma   90.00
#
_symmetry.space_group_name_H-M   'P 1'
#
loop_
_entity.id
_entity.type
_entity.pdbx_description
1 polymer ?
#
loop_
_entity_poly.entity_id
_entity_poly.type
_entity_poly.pdbx_seq_one_letter_code
_entity_poly.pdbx_strand_id
1 'polypeptide(L)'
;MGGFRFHQYQVVGRALPTPSDEHPKIFRMKLWATNEVRAKSKFWYFLRKLKKVKKSNGQVLAINEIFEKNPTKIHNYGIWLRYQSRTGYHNMYKEYRDTTLNGAVEQMYTEMASRHRVRFPCIQIIRTATIPAKLCKRESTKQFHDSKIKFPLVYKKVRPPTRKLKTTFKATRPNLFIVIAGRVHKPLDNFQEFTGQSGFDSLAGKVGLYSNIEELYLLNPKAPAVQRADLQEIDRLLELRVPRG
;
A
#
# COMPACT_ATOMS: atom_id res chain seq x y z
N MET A 1 -6.41 1.21 -17.63
CA MET A 1 -6.15 1.05 -16.18
C MET A 1 -5.02 2.01 -15.82
N GLY A 2 -5.24 2.94 -14.89
CA GLY A 2 -4.19 3.88 -14.48
C GLY A 2 -3.00 3.09 -13.93
N GLY A 3 -1.82 3.29 -14.52
CA GLY A 3 -0.62 2.57 -14.11
C GLY A 3 -0.21 3.01 -12.70
N PHE A 4 -0.36 2.12 -11.72
CA PHE A 4 0.22 2.35 -10.40
C PHE A 4 1.72 2.51 -10.55
N ARG A 5 2.32 3.45 -9.83
CA ARG A 5 3.79 3.61 -9.86
C ARG A 5 4.51 2.48 -9.13
N PHE A 6 3.86 1.90 -8.12
CA PHE A 6 4.40 0.85 -7.29
C PHE A 6 3.52 -0.39 -7.38
N HIS A 7 4.18 -1.53 -7.54
CA HIS A 7 3.57 -2.83 -7.65
C HIS A 7 3.96 -3.68 -6.45
N GLN A 8 3.03 -4.51 -5.99
CA GLN A 8 3.29 -5.47 -4.94
C GLN A 8 3.98 -6.70 -5.53
N TYR A 9 5.16 -7.01 -5.04
CA TYR A 9 5.91 -8.21 -5.40
C TYR A 9 6.01 -9.15 -4.21
N GLN A 10 5.82 -10.43 -4.47
CA GLN A 10 6.21 -11.52 -3.61
C GLN A 10 7.54 -12.08 -4.12
N VAL A 11 8.61 -11.77 -3.40
CA VAL A 11 9.95 -12.28 -3.70
C VAL A 11 10.24 -13.45 -2.78
N VAL A 12 10.64 -14.58 -3.37
CA VAL A 12 11.03 -15.80 -2.68
C VAL A 12 12.50 -16.08 -2.99
N GLY A 13 13.29 -16.34 -1.96
CA GLY A 13 14.71 -16.64 -2.12
C GLY A 13 15.29 -17.40 -0.92
N ARG A 14 16.46 -18.00 -1.12
CA ARG A 14 17.17 -18.79 -0.13
C ARG A 14 18.67 -18.53 -0.18
N ALA A 15 19.40 -19.01 0.82
CA ALA A 15 20.85 -19.15 0.69
C ALA A 15 21.19 -20.23 -0.35
N LEU A 16 22.38 -20.16 -0.95
CA LEU A 16 22.86 -21.25 -1.78
C LEU A 16 23.10 -22.48 -0.90
N PRO A 17 22.64 -23.68 -1.32
CA PRO A 17 22.95 -24.91 -0.61
C PRO A 17 24.45 -25.11 -0.51
N THR A 18 24.92 -25.49 0.68
CA THR A 18 26.32 -25.87 0.92
C THR A 18 26.36 -27.33 1.37
N PRO A 19 27.52 -28.02 1.30
CA PRO A 19 27.62 -29.41 1.79
C PRO A 19 27.24 -29.56 3.28
N SER A 20 27.30 -28.48 4.05
CA SER A 20 26.89 -28.47 5.45
C SER A 20 25.40 -28.18 5.66
N ASP A 21 24.74 -27.52 4.71
CA ASP A 21 23.30 -27.21 4.74
C ASP A 21 22.70 -27.41 3.34
N GLU A 22 22.28 -28.65 3.08
CA GLU A 22 21.73 -29.08 1.80
C GLU A 22 20.34 -28.47 1.52
N HIS A 23 19.61 -28.09 2.58
CA HIS A 23 18.24 -27.59 2.50
C HIS A 23 18.09 -26.26 3.24
N PRO A 24 18.72 -25.18 2.71
CA PRO A 24 18.68 -23.88 3.34
C PRO A 24 17.26 -23.31 3.35
N LYS A 25 16.94 -22.61 4.43
CA LYS A 25 15.61 -22.03 4.68
C LYS A 25 15.20 -21.08 3.55
N ILE A 26 13.95 -21.26 3.10
CA ILE A 26 13.34 -20.39 2.09
C ILE A 26 12.69 -19.20 2.79
N PHE A 27 13.00 -18.00 2.29
CA PHE A 27 12.42 -16.75 2.76
C PHE A 27 11.50 -16.16 1.70
N ARG A 28 10.32 -15.72 2.14
CA ARG A 28 9.33 -15.04 1.31
C ARG A 28 9.08 -13.64 1.88
N MET A 29 9.04 -12.64 1.03
CA MET A 29 8.72 -11.27 1.44
C MET A 29 7.78 -10.60 0.43
N LYS A 30 6.73 -9.98 0.95
CA LYS A 30 5.87 -9.05 0.22
C LYS A 30 6.48 -7.65 0.31
N LEU A 31 6.72 -7.00 -0.82
CA LEU A 31 7.31 -5.67 -0.86
C LEU A 31 6.73 -4.87 -2.03
N TRP A 32 6.81 -3.54 -1.93
CA TRP A 32 6.44 -2.64 -3.01
C TRP A 32 7.66 -2.05 -3.69
N ALA A 33 7.67 -2.14 -5.01
CA ALA A 33 8.72 -1.63 -5.89
C ALA A 33 8.13 -1.18 -7.22
N THR A 34 8.89 -0.36 -7.96
CA THR A 34 8.48 0.13 -9.29
C THR A 34 8.65 -0.91 -10.39
N ASN A 35 9.53 -1.89 -10.18
CA ASN A 35 9.79 -2.99 -11.10
C ASN A 35 10.43 -4.17 -10.35
N GLU A 36 10.53 -5.30 -11.04
CA GLU A 36 11.12 -6.54 -10.54
C GLU A 36 12.59 -6.38 -10.07
N VAL A 37 13.39 -5.59 -10.78
CA VAL A 37 14.81 -5.36 -10.44
C VAL A 37 14.95 -4.63 -9.10
N ARG A 38 14.12 -3.60 -8.86
CA ARG A 38 14.08 -2.89 -7.58
C ARG A 38 13.52 -3.79 -6.48
N ALA A 39 12.59 -4.69 -6.81
CA ALA A 39 12.11 -5.71 -5.88
C ALA A 39 13.24 -6.64 -5.42
N LYS A 40 14.04 -7.19 -6.34
CA LYS A 40 15.25 -8.00 -6.03
C LYS A 40 16.21 -7.25 -5.11
N SER A 41 16.51 -5.99 -5.43
CA SER A 41 17.43 -5.17 -4.64
C SER A 41 16.94 -4.97 -3.21
N LYS A 42 15.66 -4.62 -3.05
CA LYS A 42 15.02 -4.42 -1.75
C LYS A 42 14.97 -5.73 -0.96
N PHE A 43 14.74 -6.86 -1.62
CA PHE A 43 14.79 -8.18 -1.01
C PHE A 43 16.15 -8.49 -0.39
N TRP A 44 17.23 -8.32 -1.14
CA TRP A 44 18.59 -8.53 -0.64
C TRP A 44 18.99 -7.57 0.48
N TYR A 45 18.50 -6.33 0.45
CA TYR A 45 18.71 -5.38 1.56
C TYR A 45 18.18 -5.95 2.89
N PHE A 46 16.95 -6.45 2.89
CA PHE A 46 16.33 -6.99 4.10
C PHE A 46 16.95 -8.32 4.54
N LEU A 47 17.21 -9.25 3.61
CA LEU A 47 17.86 -10.52 3.93
C LEU A 47 19.24 -10.33 4.56
N ARG A 48 20.06 -9.44 3.99
CA ARG A 48 21.38 -9.11 4.55
C ARG A 48 21.26 -8.53 5.95
N LYS A 49 20.27 -7.67 6.20
CA LYS A 49 20.11 -6.98 7.49
C LYS A 49 19.56 -7.91 8.57
N LEU A 50 18.60 -8.76 8.23
CA LEU A 50 17.86 -9.60 9.18
C LEU A 50 18.46 -11.01 9.34
N LYS A 51 18.87 -11.64 8.24
CA LYS A 51 19.32 -13.04 8.22
C LYS A 51 20.78 -13.21 7.80
N LYS A 52 21.51 -12.09 7.60
CA LYS A 52 22.93 -12.06 7.21
C LYS A 52 23.26 -12.79 5.90
N VAL A 53 22.26 -13.11 5.08
CA VAL A 53 22.45 -13.71 3.76
C VAL A 53 22.80 -12.61 2.75
N LYS A 54 23.93 -12.76 2.05
CA LYS A 54 24.39 -11.84 1.00
C LYS A 54 23.86 -12.28 -0.37
N LYS A 55 23.72 -11.33 -1.30
CA LYS A 55 23.34 -11.61 -2.69
C LYS A 55 24.29 -12.61 -3.39
N SER A 56 25.58 -12.58 -3.06
CA SER A 56 26.58 -13.51 -3.63
C SER A 56 26.35 -14.96 -3.21
N ASN A 57 25.86 -15.18 -1.99
CA ASN A 57 25.73 -16.50 -1.38
C ASN A 57 24.26 -16.93 -1.31
N GLY A 58 23.41 -16.35 -2.14
CA GLY A 58 21.98 -16.60 -2.13
C GLY A 58 21.38 -16.53 -3.53
N GLN A 59 20.26 -17.20 -3.69
CA GLN A 59 19.54 -17.30 -4.95
C GLN A 59 18.08 -16.85 -4.75
N VAL A 60 17.56 -16.09 -5.71
CA VAL A 60 16.13 -15.82 -5.80
C VAL A 60 15.48 -16.97 -6.54
N LEU A 61 14.46 -17.58 -5.94
CA LEU A 61 13.72 -18.71 -6.51
C LEU A 61 12.60 -18.23 -7.43
N ALA A 62 11.81 -17.26 -6.97
CA ALA A 62 10.66 -16.75 -7.71
C ALA A 62 10.38 -15.29 -7.37
N ILE A 63 9.85 -14.55 -8.34
CA ILE A 63 9.30 -13.21 -8.14
C ILE A 63 7.96 -13.16 -8.82
N ASN A 64 6.93 -13.02 -8.00
CA ASN A 64 5.56 -12.99 -8.47
C ASN A 64 5.00 -11.60 -8.19
N GLU A 65 4.43 -10.97 -9.20
CA GLU A 65 3.64 -9.76 -9.00
C GLU A 65 2.27 -10.15 -8.46
N ILE A 66 1.81 -9.45 -7.42
CA ILE A 66 0.50 -9.67 -6.81
C ILE A 66 -0.45 -8.60 -7.33
N PHE A 67 -1.59 -9.08 -7.86
CA PHE A 67 -2.71 -8.26 -8.25
C PHE A 67 -3.86 -8.43 -7.28
N GLU A 68 -4.63 -7.36 -7.08
CA GLU A 68 -5.83 -7.38 -6.23
C GLU A 68 -6.93 -8.22 -6.91
N LYS A 69 -7.60 -9.08 -6.13
CA LYS A 69 -8.63 -9.97 -6.70
C LYS A 69 -9.86 -9.19 -7.18
N ASN A 70 -10.26 -8.16 -6.42
CA ASN A 70 -11.50 -7.43 -6.64
C ASN A 70 -11.26 -5.90 -6.61
N PRO A 71 -10.71 -5.31 -7.70
CA PRO A 71 -10.35 -3.89 -7.74
C PRO A 71 -11.55 -2.93 -7.85
N THR A 72 -12.78 -3.45 -7.84
CA THR A 72 -14.02 -2.67 -7.91
C THR A 72 -14.60 -2.35 -6.54
N LYS A 73 -14.21 -3.09 -5.49
CA LYS A 73 -14.72 -2.91 -4.13
C LYS A 73 -13.75 -2.05 -3.34
N ILE A 74 -14.30 -1.14 -2.53
CA ILE A 74 -13.50 -0.28 -1.66
C ILE A 74 -13.22 -1.02 -0.36
N HIS A 75 -11.95 -1.03 0.04
CA HIS A 75 -11.50 -1.59 1.31
C HIS A 75 -10.78 -0.52 2.14
N ASN A 76 -10.72 -0.74 3.45
CA ASN A 76 -9.86 0.05 4.33
C ASN A 76 -8.57 -0.75 4.57
N TYR A 77 -7.43 -0.12 4.34
CA TYR A 77 -6.12 -0.73 4.47
C TYR A 77 -5.36 -0.07 5.62
N GLY A 78 -4.94 -0.88 6.59
CA GLY A 78 -3.99 -0.47 7.62
C GLY A 78 -2.57 -0.71 7.15
N ILE A 79 -1.72 0.30 7.27
CA ILE A 79 -0.30 0.25 6.92
C ILE A 79 0.49 0.62 8.17
N TRP A 80 1.26 -0.35 8.66
CA TRP A 80 2.29 -0.14 9.66
C TRP A 80 3.59 0.14 8.93
N LEU A 81 4.20 1.27 9.21
CA LEU A 81 5.42 1.70 8.55
C LEU A 81 6.44 2.20 9.57
N ARG A 82 7.70 2.03 9.23
CA ARG A 82 8.83 2.67 9.88
C ARG A 82 9.46 3.62 8.89
N TYR A 83 9.67 4.86 9.29
CA TYR A 83 10.32 5.84 8.44
C TYR A 83 11.53 6.46 9.12
N GLN A 84 12.48 6.89 8.30
CA GLN A 84 13.65 7.64 8.74
C GLN A 84 13.33 9.13 8.71
N SER A 85 13.38 9.78 9.87
CA SER A 85 13.40 11.23 10.02
C SER A 85 14.85 11.75 10.01
N ARG A 86 15.02 13.06 10.22
CA ARG A 86 16.36 13.66 10.39
C ARG A 86 17.06 13.15 11.65
N THR A 87 16.30 12.83 12.69
CA THR A 87 16.82 12.45 14.02
C THR A 87 17.01 10.94 14.15
N GLY A 88 16.15 10.14 13.52
CA GLY A 88 16.19 8.69 13.70
C GLY A 88 15.06 7.96 13.00
N TYR A 89 14.76 6.76 13.47
CA TYR A 89 13.66 5.96 12.92
C TYR A 89 12.42 6.05 13.81
N HIS A 90 11.27 6.24 13.19
CA HIS A 90 9.98 6.31 13.88
C HIS A 90 9.01 5.31 13.27
N ASN A 91 8.27 4.63 14.14
CA ASN A 91 7.18 3.76 13.75
C ASN A 91 5.89 4.58 13.65
N MET A 92 5.07 4.27 12.67
CA MET A 92 3.82 4.95 12.41
C MET A 92 2.80 3.94 11.89
N TYR A 93 1.54 4.21 12.20
CA TYR A 93 0.41 3.47 11.70
C TYR A 93 -0.53 4.42 10.96
N LYS A 94 -0.89 4.09 9.73
CA LYS A 94 -1.81 4.88 8.89
C LYS A 94 -2.89 3.99 8.30
N GLU A 95 -4.05 4.57 8.06
CA GLU A 95 -5.20 3.89 7.44
C GLU A 95 -5.58 4.64 6.17
N TYR A 96 -5.83 3.91 5.09
CA TYR A 96 -6.24 4.45 3.81
C TYR A 96 -7.47 3.73 3.31
N ARG A 97 -8.35 4.45 2.62
CA ARG A 97 -9.53 3.88 1.94
C ARG A 97 -9.27 3.93 0.44
N ASP A 98 -9.18 2.75 -0.17
CA ASP A 98 -8.87 2.61 -1.60
C ASP A 98 -9.48 1.32 -2.14
N THR A 99 -9.52 1.15 -3.46
CA THR A 99 -9.98 -0.09 -4.09
C THR A 99 -8.88 -1.16 -4.21
N THR A 100 -7.62 -0.76 -4.07
CA THR A 100 -6.48 -1.67 -4.15
C THR A 100 -5.42 -1.36 -3.10
N LEU A 101 -4.66 -2.37 -2.68
CA LEU A 101 -3.55 -2.18 -1.76
C LEU A 101 -2.40 -1.34 -2.38
N ASN A 102 -2.20 -1.43 -3.70
CA ASN A 102 -1.18 -0.64 -4.41
C ASN A 102 -1.53 0.86 -4.38
N GLY A 103 -2.79 1.21 -4.60
CA GLY A 103 -3.28 2.59 -4.48
C GLY A 103 -3.10 3.12 -3.05
N ALA A 104 -3.46 2.33 -2.04
CA ALA A 104 -3.28 2.71 -0.64
C ALA A 104 -1.81 2.99 -0.29
N VAL A 105 -0.87 2.21 -0.82
CA VAL A 105 0.57 2.43 -0.63
C VAL A 105 1.07 3.68 -1.38
N GLU A 106 0.53 3.97 -2.56
CA GLU A 106 0.85 5.19 -3.30
C GLU A 106 0.35 6.46 -2.58
N GLN A 107 -0.87 6.42 -2.04
CA GLN A 107 -1.40 7.47 -1.17
C GLN A 107 -0.50 7.68 0.06
N MET A 108 -0.09 6.59 0.71
CA MET A 108 0.83 6.64 1.85
C MET A 108 2.16 7.31 1.49
N TYR A 109 2.77 6.92 0.37
CA TYR A 109 4.02 7.53 -0.09
C TYR A 109 3.88 9.04 -0.36
N THR A 110 2.75 9.45 -0.94
CA THR A 110 2.47 10.87 -1.24
C THR A 110 2.27 11.67 0.05
N GLU A 111 1.52 11.13 1.00
CA GLU A 111 1.30 11.73 2.30
C GLU A 111 2.61 11.88 3.09
N MET A 112 3.44 10.83 3.13
CA MET A 112 4.72 10.85 3.84
C MET A 112 5.69 11.86 3.23
N ALA A 113 5.67 12.03 1.91
CA ALA A 113 6.45 13.05 1.22
C ALA A 113 5.99 14.46 1.57
N SER A 114 4.68 14.68 1.73
CA SER A 114 4.11 16.00 2.05
C SER A 114 4.24 16.35 3.54
N ARG A 115 3.67 15.53 4.43
CA ARG A 115 3.55 15.82 5.87
C ARG A 115 4.86 15.69 6.62
N HIS A 116 5.67 14.69 6.26
CA HIS A 116 6.90 14.34 6.99
C HIS A 116 8.17 14.57 6.16
N ARG A 117 8.04 15.02 4.91
CA ARG A 117 9.17 15.27 3.98
C ARG A 117 10.07 14.04 3.78
N VAL A 118 9.47 12.85 3.79
CA VAL A 118 10.20 11.58 3.71
C VAL A 118 10.25 11.09 2.26
N ARG A 119 11.44 10.65 1.82
CA ARG A 119 11.63 10.02 0.50
C ARG A 119 11.28 8.55 0.54
N PHE A 120 10.88 7.97 -0.60
CA PHE A 120 10.47 6.56 -0.69
C PHE A 120 11.49 5.54 -0.13
N PRO A 121 12.82 5.67 -0.36
CA PRO A 121 13.80 4.73 0.20
C PRO A 121 13.90 4.75 1.73
N CYS A 122 13.48 5.85 2.35
CA CYS A 122 13.51 6.05 3.79
C CYS A 122 12.28 5.47 4.51
N ILE A 123 11.36 4.83 3.78
CA ILE A 123 10.14 4.23 4.31
C ILE A 123 10.23 2.71 4.18
N GLN A 124 9.97 2.04 5.28
CA GLN A 124 9.89 0.59 5.39
C GLN A 124 8.47 0.23 5.80
N ILE A 125 7.76 -0.46 4.92
CA ILE A 125 6.44 -1.01 5.27
C ILE A 125 6.69 -2.26 6.10
N ILE A 126 6.15 -2.24 7.32
CA ILE A 126 6.27 -3.33 8.29
C ILE A 126 5.24 -4.40 7.95
N ARG A 127 3.97 -4.00 7.93
CA ARG A 127 2.82 -4.86 7.69
C ARG A 127 1.73 -4.07 6.97
N THR A 128 0.94 -4.78 6.17
CA THR A 128 -0.31 -4.29 5.60
C THR A 128 -1.43 -5.26 5.91
N ALA A 129 -2.62 -4.75 6.20
CA ALA A 129 -3.81 -5.57 6.41
C ALA A 129 -5.07 -4.85 5.91
N THR A 130 -6.03 -5.61 5.42
CA THR A 130 -7.40 -5.14 5.22
C THR A 130 -8.11 -5.08 6.57
N ILE A 131 -8.74 -3.95 6.87
CA ILE A 131 -9.36 -3.67 8.17
C ILE A 131 -10.87 -3.52 7.95
N PRO A 132 -11.71 -4.23 8.71
CA PRO A 132 -13.16 -4.02 8.66
C PRO A 132 -13.52 -2.65 9.24
N ALA A 133 -14.56 -2.00 8.72
CA ALA A 133 -14.95 -0.64 9.08
C ALA A 133 -15.09 -0.38 10.60
N LYS A 134 -15.52 -1.38 11.38
CA LYS A 134 -15.66 -1.31 12.84
C LYS A 134 -14.32 -1.16 13.58
N LEU A 135 -13.24 -1.68 13.02
CA LEU A 135 -11.90 -1.68 13.65
C LEU A 135 -11.02 -0.52 13.21
N CYS A 136 -11.47 0.32 12.27
CA CYS A 136 -10.74 1.51 11.84
C CYS A 136 -10.65 2.52 12.99
N LYS A 137 -9.45 3.04 13.24
CA LYS A 137 -9.16 3.96 14.35
C LYS A 137 -9.04 5.41 13.89
N ARG A 138 -8.70 5.67 12.63
CA ARG A 138 -8.42 7.03 12.14
C ARG A 138 -9.71 7.78 11.75
N GLU A 139 -9.91 8.96 12.32
CA GLU A 139 -11.07 9.82 12.05
C GLU A 139 -11.23 10.17 10.56
N SER A 140 -10.11 10.41 9.87
CA SER A 140 -10.08 10.67 8.42
C SER A 140 -10.71 9.55 7.59
N THR A 141 -10.67 8.30 8.07
CA THR A 141 -11.24 7.13 7.39
C THR A 141 -12.65 6.86 7.88
N LYS A 142 -12.91 7.04 9.19
CA LYS A 142 -14.22 6.82 9.81
C LYS A 142 -15.32 7.71 9.23
N GLN A 143 -15.01 8.97 8.89
CA GLN A 143 -15.99 9.90 8.32
C GLN A 143 -16.66 9.40 7.02
N PHE A 144 -16.07 8.42 6.34
CA PHE A 144 -16.58 7.87 5.08
C PHE A 144 -17.32 6.53 5.22
N HIS A 145 -17.63 6.10 6.45
CA HIS A 145 -18.32 4.82 6.69
C HIS A 145 -19.84 4.91 6.64
N ASP A 146 -20.42 6.10 6.80
CA ASP A 146 -21.86 6.26 6.70
C ASP A 146 -22.32 6.11 5.23
N SER A 147 -23.32 5.25 5.02
CA SER A 147 -23.94 5.02 3.71
C SER A 147 -24.74 6.23 3.21
N LYS A 148 -25.16 7.13 4.09
CA LYS A 148 -26.00 8.29 3.78
C LYS A 148 -25.21 9.58 3.58
N ILE A 149 -23.87 9.52 3.58
CA ILE A 149 -23.03 10.70 3.37
C ILE A 149 -23.35 11.42 2.05
N LYS A 150 -23.48 12.74 2.13
CA LYS A 150 -23.69 13.63 0.97
C LYS A 150 -22.77 14.84 1.12
N PHE A 151 -22.08 15.21 0.05
CA PHE A 151 -21.21 16.38 0.03
C PHE A 151 -21.70 17.35 -1.06
N PRO A 152 -21.99 18.62 -0.73
CA PRO A 152 -22.26 19.62 -1.74
C PRO A 152 -20.97 19.95 -2.50
N LEU A 153 -21.02 20.03 -3.84
CA LEU A 153 -19.89 20.53 -4.62
C LEU A 153 -19.91 22.07 -4.63
N VAL A 154 -19.39 22.68 -3.57
CA VAL A 154 -19.42 24.15 -3.36
C VAL A 154 -18.67 24.91 -4.48
N TYR A 155 -17.57 24.33 -4.98
CA TYR A 155 -16.76 24.90 -6.04
C TYR A 155 -16.48 23.87 -7.13
N LYS A 156 -16.99 24.11 -8.35
CA LYS A 156 -16.76 23.28 -9.52
C LYS A 156 -15.78 23.96 -10.47
N LYS A 157 -14.51 23.56 -10.41
CA LYS A 157 -13.51 24.01 -11.39
C LYS A 157 -13.88 23.51 -12.78
N VAL A 158 -14.23 24.42 -13.68
CA VAL A 158 -14.51 24.11 -15.09
C VAL A 158 -13.21 23.64 -15.74
N ARG A 159 -13.16 22.36 -16.13
CA ARG A 159 -12.05 21.78 -16.91
C ARG A 159 -12.57 21.47 -18.32
N PRO A 160 -11.88 21.89 -19.39
CA PRO A 160 -12.28 21.53 -20.74
C PRO A 160 -12.20 20.01 -20.90
N PRO A 161 -13.18 19.35 -21.56
CA PRO A 161 -13.20 17.89 -21.71
C PRO A 161 -11.97 17.34 -22.44
N THR A 162 -11.45 18.10 -23.40
CA THR A 162 -10.25 17.76 -24.17
C THR A 162 -9.31 18.95 -24.27
N ARG A 163 -8.01 18.70 -24.50
CA ARG A 163 -7.00 19.76 -24.64
C ARG A 163 -7.29 20.69 -25.81
N LYS A 164 -7.87 20.16 -26.90
CA LYS A 164 -8.26 20.93 -28.10
C LYS A 164 -9.28 22.04 -27.79
N LEU A 165 -10.16 21.80 -26.82
CA LEU A 165 -11.20 22.74 -26.40
C LEU A 165 -10.73 23.75 -25.35
N LYS A 166 -9.45 23.72 -24.96
CA LYS A 166 -8.86 24.70 -24.05
C LYS A 166 -8.56 25.98 -24.82
N THR A 167 -9.31 27.04 -24.54
CA THR A 167 -9.10 28.38 -25.12
C THR A 167 -8.54 29.35 -24.08
N THR A 168 -7.74 30.32 -24.53
CA THR A 168 -7.22 31.41 -23.66
C THR A 168 -8.32 32.42 -23.33
N PHE A 169 -9.18 32.71 -24.30
CA PHE A 169 -10.30 33.64 -24.16
C PHE A 169 -11.64 32.91 -24.32
N LYS A 170 -12.66 33.39 -23.61
CA LYS A 170 -14.06 32.96 -23.75
C LYS A 170 -14.96 34.19 -23.61
N ALA A 171 -16.00 34.25 -24.44
CA ALA A 171 -16.96 35.35 -24.42
C ALA A 171 -17.82 35.39 -23.14
N THR A 172 -18.05 34.23 -22.51
CA THR A 172 -18.89 34.10 -21.31
C THR A 172 -18.07 33.75 -20.07
N ARG A 173 -18.37 34.39 -18.94
CA ARG A 173 -17.74 34.09 -17.65
C ARG A 173 -18.21 32.72 -17.14
N PRO A 174 -17.31 31.83 -16.68
CA PRO A 174 -17.70 30.55 -16.10
C PRO A 174 -18.37 30.75 -14.74
N ASN A 175 -19.47 30.03 -14.49
CA ASN A 175 -20.03 29.90 -13.15
C ASN A 175 -19.36 28.73 -12.41
N LEU A 176 -18.86 28.99 -11.22
CA LEU A 176 -18.12 28.01 -10.40
C LEU A 176 -18.95 27.44 -9.26
N PHE A 177 -20.14 28.00 -9.00
CA PHE A 177 -21.04 27.58 -7.93
C PHE A 177 -22.21 26.76 -8.49
N ILE A 178 -22.81 25.90 -7.65
CA ILE A 178 -24.06 25.22 -8.01
C ILE A 178 -25.21 26.23 -7.94
N VAL A 179 -25.97 26.34 -9.02
CA VAL A 179 -27.24 27.06 -9.07
C VAL A 179 -28.36 26.04 -8.91
N ILE A 180 -29.17 26.19 -7.86
CA ILE A 180 -30.39 25.39 -7.67
C ILE A 180 -31.57 26.31 -7.94
N ALA A 181 -32.43 25.96 -8.90
CA ALA A 181 -33.63 26.74 -9.26
C ALA A 181 -33.36 28.25 -9.51
N GLY A 182 -32.32 28.57 -10.28
CA GLY A 182 -32.01 29.95 -10.68
C GLY A 182 -31.34 30.83 -9.61
N ARG A 183 -31.12 30.33 -8.38
CA ARG A 183 -30.38 31.03 -7.32
C ARG A 183 -29.03 30.37 -7.04
N VAL A 184 -27.99 31.21 -6.90
CA VAL A 184 -26.66 30.75 -6.48
C VAL A 184 -26.76 30.22 -5.06
N HIS A 185 -26.54 28.92 -4.87
CA HIS A 185 -26.52 28.32 -3.55
C HIS A 185 -25.22 28.69 -2.83
N LYS A 186 -25.33 29.47 -1.74
CA LYS A 186 -24.20 29.91 -0.90
C LYS A 186 -24.27 29.21 0.47
N PRO A 187 -23.66 28.04 0.65
CA PRO A 187 -23.75 27.27 1.90
C PRO A 187 -22.77 27.76 3.00
N LEU A 188 -22.14 28.93 2.84
CA LEU A 188 -21.03 29.38 3.67
C LEU A 188 -21.42 29.91 5.07
N ASP A 189 -22.70 29.98 5.40
CA ASP A 189 -23.15 30.55 6.67
C ASP A 189 -23.16 29.54 7.84
N ASN A 190 -22.89 28.24 7.60
CA ASN A 190 -23.04 27.17 8.62
C ASN A 190 -21.76 26.36 8.95
N PHE A 191 -20.55 26.83 8.60
CA PHE A 191 -19.30 26.07 8.82
C PHE A 191 -18.33 26.72 9.83
N GLN A 192 -18.84 27.30 10.92
CA GLN A 192 -18.00 27.86 11.99
C GLN A 192 -17.48 26.83 13.01
N GLU A 193 -17.70 25.52 12.86
CA GLU A 193 -17.34 24.54 13.92
C GLU A 193 -16.31 23.46 13.55
N PHE A 194 -15.72 23.44 12.35
CA PHE A 194 -14.78 22.36 11.96
C PHE A 194 -13.32 22.77 11.72
N THR A 195 -12.96 24.04 11.90
CA THR A 195 -11.60 24.56 11.68
C THR A 195 -10.67 24.43 12.90
N GLY A 196 -11.14 23.81 13.99
CA GLY A 196 -10.44 23.79 15.29
C GLY A 196 -9.49 22.62 15.56
N GLN A 197 -9.15 21.75 14.60
CA GLN A 197 -8.28 20.60 14.88
C GLN A 197 -7.11 20.47 13.90
N SER A 198 -6.23 21.47 13.90
CA SER A 198 -4.82 21.25 13.56
C SER A 198 -4.07 20.72 14.79
N GLY A 199 -4.35 19.47 15.15
CA GLY A 199 -3.70 18.76 16.27
C GLY A 199 -2.51 17.94 15.79
N PHE A 200 -1.31 18.35 16.19
CA PHE A 200 -0.05 17.66 15.97
C PHE A 200 -0.01 16.39 16.85
N ASP A 201 -0.58 15.28 16.38
CA ASP A 201 -0.66 14.03 17.16
C ASP A 201 0.65 13.23 17.12
N SER A 202 1.58 13.63 18.00
CA SER A 202 2.68 12.78 18.46
C SER A 202 2.21 11.93 19.64
N LEU A 203 1.54 10.80 19.37
CA LEU A 203 1.40 9.75 20.38
C LEU A 203 2.63 8.84 20.31
N ALA A 204 3.68 9.25 21.02
CA ALA A 204 4.83 8.42 21.34
C ALA A 204 4.40 7.34 22.35
N GLY A 205 3.74 6.28 21.86
CA GLY A 205 3.57 5.05 22.59
C GLY A 205 4.88 4.26 22.58
N LYS A 206 5.49 4.07 23.75
CA LYS A 206 6.55 3.08 23.97
C LYS A 206 6.04 1.71 23.54
N VAL A 207 6.48 1.24 22.38
CA VAL A 207 6.30 -0.15 21.94
C VAL A 207 7.69 -0.73 21.77
N GLY A 208 7.95 -1.78 22.54
CA GLY A 208 9.25 -2.39 22.74
C GLY A 208 9.93 -2.92 21.48
N LEU A 209 11.21 -3.25 21.66
CA LEU A 209 12.10 -3.82 20.67
C LEU A 209 11.64 -5.21 20.19
N TYR A 210 10.66 -5.31 19.31
CA TYR A 210 10.52 -6.50 18.46
C TYR A 210 10.13 -6.12 17.03
N SER A 211 11.07 -6.46 16.16
CA SER A 211 11.03 -6.46 14.71
C SER A 211 9.88 -7.28 14.15
N ASN A 212 9.44 -6.92 12.94
CA ASN A 212 8.80 -7.78 11.94
C ASN A 212 9.18 -9.26 12.07
N ILE A 213 8.32 -10.04 12.71
CA ILE A 213 8.28 -11.49 12.69
C ILE A 213 6.77 -11.80 12.66
N GLU A 214 6.34 -12.71 11.77
CA GLU A 214 4.96 -12.93 11.29
C GLU A 214 4.60 -12.02 10.10
N GLU A 215 5.12 -12.21 8.88
CA GLU A 215 5.00 -13.41 8.05
C GLU A 215 6.35 -13.77 7.37
N LEU A 216 7.23 -14.48 8.08
CA LEU A 216 8.14 -15.42 7.42
C LEU A 216 7.45 -16.78 7.53
N TYR A 217 6.66 -17.15 6.52
CA TYR A 217 6.17 -18.53 6.47
C TYR A 217 7.38 -19.43 6.22
N LEU A 218 7.84 -20.08 7.29
CA LEU A 218 8.61 -21.31 7.19
C LEU A 218 7.71 -22.31 6.48
N LEU A 219 8.01 -22.62 5.22
CA LEU A 219 7.54 -23.85 4.60
C LEU A 219 8.34 -24.98 5.27
N ASN A 220 7.77 -25.55 6.34
CA ASN A 220 8.37 -26.65 7.08
C ASN A 220 7.56 -27.92 6.76
N PRO A 221 8.18 -29.04 6.31
CA PRO A 221 7.47 -30.24 5.81
C PRO A 221 6.68 -31.06 6.84
N LYS A 222 6.43 -30.57 8.06
CA LYS A 222 5.77 -31.33 9.14
C LYS A 222 4.75 -30.49 9.93
N ALA A 223 3.61 -30.12 9.32
CA ALA A 223 2.41 -29.66 10.04
C ALA A 223 1.13 -29.96 9.24
N PRO A 224 -0.02 -30.31 9.87
CA PRO A 224 -1.11 -31.00 9.19
C PRO A 224 -2.19 -30.07 8.59
N ALA A 225 -2.76 -30.57 7.49
CA ALA A 225 -4.09 -30.31 6.92
C ALA A 225 -4.39 -28.99 6.18
N VAL A 226 -3.88 -27.82 6.58
CA VAL A 226 -4.30 -26.55 5.91
C VAL A 226 -3.49 -26.22 4.64
N GLN A 227 -2.31 -26.80 4.48
CA GLN A 227 -1.42 -26.57 3.33
C GLN A 227 -1.61 -27.56 2.16
N ARG A 228 -2.41 -28.63 2.33
CA ARG A 228 -2.62 -29.62 1.27
C ARG A 228 -3.37 -29.06 0.06
N ALA A 229 -4.25 -28.08 0.27
CA ALA A 229 -4.95 -27.39 -0.82
C ALA A 229 -3.98 -26.52 -1.65
N ASP A 230 -3.10 -25.78 -0.98
CA ASP A 230 -2.14 -24.88 -1.65
C ASP A 230 -1.02 -25.64 -2.38
N LEU A 231 -0.58 -26.79 -1.87
CA LEU A 231 0.42 -27.64 -2.54
C LEU A 231 -0.17 -28.35 -3.78
N GLN A 232 -1.42 -28.82 -3.72
CA GLN A 232 -2.10 -29.40 -4.89
C GLN A 232 -2.38 -28.37 -6.00
N GLU A 233 -2.48 -27.09 -5.65
CA GLU A 233 -2.65 -26.00 -6.63
C GLU A 233 -1.30 -25.60 -7.25
N ILE A 234 -0.20 -25.70 -6.50
CA ILE A 234 1.17 -25.50 -7.03
C ILE A 234 1.61 -26.67 -7.93
N ASP A 235 1.32 -27.93 -7.56
CA ASP A 235 1.64 -29.10 -8.39
C ASP A 235 0.79 -29.14 -9.67
N ARG A 236 -0.50 -28.78 -9.61
CA ARG A 236 -1.34 -28.61 -10.82
C ARG A 236 -0.84 -27.53 -11.77
N LEU A 237 -0.23 -26.47 -11.24
CA LEU A 237 0.38 -25.41 -12.07
C LEU A 237 1.74 -25.81 -12.65
N LEU A 238 2.43 -26.79 -12.06
CA LEU A 238 3.67 -27.37 -12.59
C LEU A 238 3.40 -28.44 -13.67
N GLU A 239 2.35 -29.25 -13.52
CA GLU A 239 1.96 -30.27 -14.51
C GLU A 239 1.41 -29.69 -15.83
N LEU A 240 0.79 -28.50 -15.79
CA LEU A 240 0.34 -27.78 -16.99
C LEU A 240 1.47 -27.23 -17.87
N ARG A 241 2.74 -27.42 -17.48
CA ARG A 241 3.92 -26.88 -18.17
C ARG A 241 4.81 -27.93 -18.84
N VAL A 242 4.46 -29.22 -18.77
CA VAL A 242 5.15 -30.28 -19.52
C VAL A 242 4.28 -30.69 -20.72
N PRO A 243 4.66 -30.37 -21.98
CA PRO A 243 4.00 -30.97 -23.13
C PRO A 243 4.24 -32.48 -23.08
N ARG A 244 3.16 -33.26 -22.95
CA ARG A 244 3.20 -34.68 -23.33
C ARG A 244 3.48 -34.71 -24.84
N GLY A 245 4.45 -35.54 -25.23
CA GLY A 245 5.05 -35.57 -26.58
C GLY A 245 4.07 -35.75 -27.72
#